data_AF-A0A0G1M4Q5-F1
#
_entry.id   AF-A0A0G1M4Q5-F1
#
_cell.length_a   1.000
_cell.length_b   1.000
_cell.length_c   1.000
_cell.angle_alpha   90.00
_cell.angle_beta   90.00
_cell.angle_gamma   90.00
#
_symmetry.space_group_name_H-M   'P 1'
#
loop_
_entity.id
_entity.type
_entity.pdbx_description
1 polymer ?
#
loop_
_entity_poly.entity_id
_entity_poly.type
_entity_poly.pdbx_seq_one_letter_code
_entity_poly.pdbx_strand_id
1 'polypeptide(L)'
;MFGIVIAFYISMSTTRLNDLGQALNQEDANYVSIYKVAAVFGEEIQDKLRKRIDLYLQDQIDHYLSDFEQTHATFDNLVNFIVSINPNNEKERLVYGKLLDYVDRLQHNRIRIIALAKSKLLFYEWATILTLAAIILFCIFALNDGSLVSIIVSVLLSTSTIMLILILRDLVFLRWKEQMWIWSCLTETFQGLGLSPYYPQSAVDEGRVTLKKGVTVRLVSYPNRYPDFSNKRIIEKKA
;
A
#
# COMPACT_ATOMS: atom_id res chain seq x y z
N MET A 1 -28.23 -14.66 -8.53
CA MET A 1 -28.06 -13.18 -8.47
C MET A 1 -26.95 -12.76 -7.52
N PHE A 2 -27.02 -13.03 -6.20
CA PHE A 2 -25.93 -12.66 -5.26
C PHE A 2 -24.55 -13.13 -5.67
N GLY A 3 -24.40 -14.42 -6.01
CA GLY A 3 -23.12 -14.97 -6.45
C GLY A 3 -22.51 -14.23 -7.64
N ILE A 4 -23.35 -13.73 -8.55
CA ILE A 4 -22.92 -12.93 -9.71
C ILE A 4 -22.47 -11.54 -9.25
N VAL A 5 -23.30 -10.85 -8.47
CA VAL A 5 -23.02 -9.50 -7.95
C VAL A 5 -21.74 -9.48 -7.11
N ILE A 6 -21.60 -10.43 -6.18
CA ILE A 6 -20.41 -10.51 -5.31
C ILE A 6 -19.16 -10.86 -6.11
N ALA A 7 -19.26 -11.72 -7.14
CA ALA A 7 -18.13 -12.03 -8.02
C ALA A 7 -17.66 -10.80 -8.81
N PHE A 8 -18.58 -9.97 -9.32
CA PHE A 8 -18.23 -8.70 -9.95
C PHE A 8 -17.50 -7.76 -8.99
N TYR A 9 -18.02 -7.58 -7.78
CA TYR A 9 -17.38 -6.73 -6.78
C TYR A 9 -16.03 -7.23 -6.30
N ILE A 10 -15.87 -8.55 -6.13
CA ILE A 10 -14.58 -9.18 -5.81
C ILE A 10 -13.60 -8.94 -6.97
N SER A 11 -14.03 -9.15 -8.21
CA SER A 11 -13.20 -8.92 -9.40
C SER A 11 -12.73 -7.47 -9.48
N MET A 12 -13.65 -6.50 -9.38
CA MET A 12 -13.32 -5.08 -9.39
C MET A 12 -12.38 -4.69 -8.24
N SER A 13 -12.65 -5.17 -7.02
CA SER A 13 -11.81 -4.89 -5.85
C SER A 13 -10.42 -5.50 -5.98
N THR A 14 -10.31 -6.68 -6.59
CA THR A 14 -9.03 -7.36 -6.88
C THR A 14 -8.24 -6.59 -7.94
N THR A 15 -8.88 -6.15 -9.03
CA THR A 15 -8.23 -5.31 -10.05
C THR A 15 -7.70 -4.03 -9.44
N ARG A 16 -8.52 -3.31 -8.65
CA ARG A 16 -8.09 -2.10 -7.93
C ARG A 16 -6.90 -2.38 -7.01
N LEU A 17 -6.91 -3.50 -6.29
CA LEU A 17 -5.81 -3.90 -5.42
C LEU A 17 -4.51 -4.12 -6.20
N ASN A 18 -4.60 -4.84 -7.32
CA ASN A 18 -3.46 -5.13 -8.17
C ASN A 18 -2.92 -3.86 -8.83
N ASP A 19 -3.79 -2.98 -9.33
CA ASP A 19 -3.41 -1.69 -9.91
C ASP A 19 -2.71 -0.80 -8.89
N LEU A 20 -3.19 -0.80 -7.64
CA LEU A 20 -2.58 -0.05 -6.54
C LEU A 20 -1.20 -0.62 -6.19
N GLY A 21 -1.07 -1.94 -6.09
CA GLY A 21 0.22 -2.59 -5.87
C GLY A 21 1.21 -2.32 -7.01
N GLN A 22 0.76 -2.37 -8.27
CA GLN A 22 1.61 -2.01 -9.41
C GLN A 22 2.04 -0.54 -9.38
N ALA A 23 1.13 0.37 -9.02
CA ALA A 23 1.45 1.79 -8.90
C ALA A 23 2.49 2.02 -7.80
N LEU A 24 2.32 1.44 -6.60
CA LEU A 24 3.30 1.54 -5.51
C LEU A 24 4.67 0.99 -5.94
N ASN A 25 4.70 -0.20 -6.55
CA ASN A 25 5.95 -0.80 -7.03
C ASN A 25 6.66 0.04 -8.10
N GLN A 26 5.88 0.72 -8.96
CA GLN A 26 6.43 1.63 -9.96
C GLN A 26 7.02 2.90 -9.31
N GLU A 27 6.39 3.40 -8.23
CA GLU A 27 6.92 4.52 -7.44
C GLU A 27 8.28 4.14 -6.82
N ASP A 28 8.32 3.00 -6.14
CA ASP A 28 9.50 2.38 -5.55
C ASP A 28 10.66 2.21 -6.53
N ALA A 29 10.39 1.63 -7.70
CA ALA A 29 11.39 1.46 -8.75
C ALA A 29 11.92 2.79 -9.29
N ASN A 30 11.06 3.81 -9.39
CA ASN A 30 11.47 5.16 -9.79
C ASN A 30 12.39 5.79 -8.74
N TYR A 31 12.11 5.62 -7.44
CA TYR A 31 13.00 6.14 -6.38
C TYR A 31 14.41 5.55 -6.44
N VAL A 32 14.52 4.23 -6.60
CA VAL A 32 15.83 3.57 -6.76
C VAL A 32 16.53 4.06 -8.03
N SER A 33 15.79 4.27 -9.12
CA SER A 33 16.34 4.78 -10.38
C SER A 33 16.86 6.21 -10.24
N ILE A 34 16.08 7.10 -9.63
CA ILE A 34 16.48 8.49 -9.34
C ILE A 34 17.74 8.51 -8.47
N TYR A 35 17.79 7.70 -7.40
CA TYR A 35 18.96 7.59 -6.54
C TYR A 35 20.23 7.12 -7.28
N LYS A 36 20.13 6.09 -8.13
CA LYS A 36 21.26 5.57 -8.90
C LYS A 36 21.76 6.56 -9.94
N VAL A 37 20.84 7.22 -10.63
CA VAL A 37 21.15 8.17 -11.68
C VAL A 37 21.72 9.47 -11.11
N ALA A 38 21.30 9.87 -9.90
CA ALA A 38 21.81 11.04 -9.21
C ALA A 38 23.31 10.96 -8.85
N ALA A 39 23.92 9.76 -8.86
CA ALA A 39 25.36 9.58 -8.67
C ALA A 39 26.21 10.41 -9.67
N VAL A 40 25.67 10.73 -10.85
CA VAL A 40 26.36 11.52 -11.87
C VAL A 40 26.64 12.96 -11.41
N PHE A 41 25.83 13.49 -10.49
CA PHE A 41 26.00 14.84 -9.94
C PHE A 41 26.90 14.88 -8.69
N GLY A 42 27.48 13.74 -8.30
CA GLY A 42 28.37 13.60 -7.14
C GLY A 42 27.67 13.09 -5.88
N GLU A 43 28.49 12.62 -4.94
CA GLU A 43 28.03 11.96 -3.71
C GLU A 43 27.17 12.87 -2.82
N GLU A 44 27.46 14.17 -2.77
CA GLU A 44 26.71 15.11 -1.94
C GLU A 44 25.24 15.22 -2.38
N ILE A 45 24.99 15.35 -3.69
CA ILE A 45 23.64 15.41 -4.24
C ILE A 45 22.94 14.06 -4.07
N GLN A 46 23.65 12.96 -4.31
CA GLN A 46 23.12 11.62 -4.15
C GLN A 46 22.71 11.33 -2.69
N ASP A 47 23.51 11.74 -1.70
CA ASP A 47 23.19 11.57 -0.27
C ASP A 47 22.00 12.45 0.17
N LYS A 48 21.98 13.72 -0.27
CA LYS A 48 20.86 14.63 -0.04
C LYS A 48 19.54 14.11 -0.64
N LEU A 49 19.61 13.48 -1.81
CA LEU A 49 18.47 12.84 -2.45
C LEU A 49 18.02 11.61 -1.65
N ARG A 50 18.97 10.73 -1.28
CA ARG A 50 18.69 9.53 -0.48
C ARG A 50 17.97 9.87 0.82
N LYS A 51 18.40 10.90 1.55
CA LYS A 51 17.76 11.36 2.79
C LYS A 51 16.34 11.85 2.58
N ARG A 52 16.06 12.54 1.48
CA ARG A 52 14.71 13.03 1.15
C ARG A 52 13.78 11.90 0.72
N ILE A 53 14.29 10.94 -0.06
CA ILE A 53 13.55 9.72 -0.39
C ILE A 53 13.24 8.94 0.89
N ASP A 54 14.21 8.75 1.79
CA ASP A 54 13.99 8.08 3.08
C ASP A 54 12.92 8.77 3.92
N LEU A 55 12.97 10.10 4.01
CA LEU A 55 11.97 10.89 4.74
C LEU A 55 10.56 10.71 4.13
N TYR A 56 10.45 10.76 2.81
CA TYR A 56 9.17 10.58 2.13
C TYR A 56 8.62 9.15 2.31
N LEU A 57 9.44 8.11 2.16
CA LEU A 57 9.03 6.72 2.37
C LEU A 57 8.59 6.48 3.81
N GLN A 58 9.27 7.08 4.79
CA GLN A 58 8.82 7.04 6.20
C GLN A 58 7.46 7.69 6.36
N ASP A 59 7.27 8.89 5.81
CA ASP A 59 6.01 9.63 5.90
C ASP A 59 4.84 8.87 5.23
N GLN A 60 5.11 8.17 4.12
CA GLN A 60 4.15 7.25 3.49
C GLN A 60 3.76 6.08 4.38
N ILE A 61 4.71 5.49 5.11
CA ILE A 61 4.47 4.35 6.00
C ILE A 61 3.79 4.78 7.30
N ASP A 62 4.05 6.00 7.75
CA ASP A 62 3.45 6.59 8.94
C ASP A 62 1.95 6.89 8.75
N HIS A 63 1.54 7.18 7.51
CA HIS A 63 0.15 7.44 7.16
C HIS A 63 -0.60 6.21 6.65
N TYR A 64 -1.93 6.20 6.86
CA TYR A 64 -2.76 5.20 6.20
C TYR A 64 -2.78 5.46 4.69
N LEU A 65 -2.87 4.39 3.90
CA LEU A 65 -2.94 4.49 2.44
C LEU A 65 -4.15 5.32 1.96
N SER A 66 -5.23 5.39 2.74
CA SER A 66 -6.38 6.27 2.43
C SER A 66 -6.06 7.76 2.54
N ASP A 67 -5.04 8.10 3.34
CA ASP A 67 -4.64 9.46 3.70
C ASP A 67 -3.31 9.80 3.02
N PHE A 68 -2.99 9.11 1.92
CA PHE A 68 -1.76 9.27 1.14
C PHE A 68 -1.54 10.69 0.61
N GLU A 69 -2.57 11.55 0.64
CA GLU A 69 -2.45 12.99 0.33
C GLU A 69 -1.67 13.76 1.41
N GLN A 70 -1.66 13.30 2.65
CA GLN A 70 -0.98 13.98 3.76
C GLN A 70 0.55 14.04 3.55
N THR A 71 1.10 13.15 2.73
CA THR A 71 2.54 13.13 2.38
C THR A 71 2.95 14.16 1.33
N HIS A 72 2.06 15.08 0.95
CA HIS A 72 2.34 16.06 -0.10
C HIS A 72 3.53 16.96 0.22
N ALA A 73 3.66 17.42 1.47
CA ALA A 73 4.75 18.30 1.87
C ALA A 73 6.14 17.65 1.71
N THR A 74 6.27 16.37 2.11
CA THR A 74 7.52 15.61 1.98
C THR A 74 7.81 15.25 0.52
N PHE A 75 6.78 14.93 -0.26
CA PHE A 75 6.89 14.72 -1.70
C PHE A 75 7.40 15.97 -2.44
N ASP A 76 6.79 17.13 -2.17
CA ASP A 76 7.18 18.38 -2.80
C ASP A 76 8.60 18.78 -2.41
N ASN A 77 9.03 18.49 -1.17
CA ASN A 77 10.41 18.70 -0.77
C ASN A 77 11.41 17.89 -1.63
N LEU A 78 11.08 16.64 -1.93
CA LEU A 78 11.87 15.78 -2.81
C LEU A 78 11.89 16.32 -4.24
N VAL A 79 10.72 16.66 -4.81
CA VAL A 79 10.61 17.18 -6.17
C VAL A 79 11.34 18.51 -6.33
N ASN A 80 11.12 19.46 -5.43
CA ASN A 80 11.77 20.77 -5.46
C ASN A 80 13.29 20.63 -5.37
N PHE A 81 13.79 19.66 -4.60
CA PHE A 81 15.22 19.39 -4.57
C PHE A 81 15.74 18.89 -5.93
N ILE A 82 15.05 17.94 -6.56
CA ILE A 82 15.46 17.44 -7.89
C ILE A 82 15.49 18.58 -8.91
N VAL A 83 14.45 19.42 -8.94
CA VAL A 83 14.36 20.57 -9.85
C VAL A 83 15.42 21.64 -9.57
N SER A 84 15.92 21.73 -8.33
CA SER A 84 16.98 22.68 -7.95
C SER A 84 18.39 22.25 -8.37
N ILE A 85 18.57 21.03 -8.89
CA ILE A 85 19.88 20.54 -9.34
C ILE A 85 20.32 21.31 -10.58
N ASN A 86 21.49 21.95 -10.51
CA ASN A 86 22.06 22.68 -11.63
C ASN A 86 23.15 21.85 -12.33
N PRO A 87 22.92 21.38 -13.58
CA PRO A 87 23.90 20.57 -14.30
C PRO A 87 25.04 21.44 -14.86
N ASN A 88 26.29 21.06 -14.54
CA ASN A 88 27.50 21.81 -14.90
C ASN A 88 28.12 21.36 -16.23
N ASN A 89 27.82 20.16 -16.71
CA ASN A 89 28.36 19.61 -17.96
C ASN A 89 27.27 18.94 -18.82
N GLU A 90 27.61 18.62 -20.07
CA GLU A 90 26.67 18.04 -21.04
C GLU A 90 26.11 16.67 -20.58
N LYS A 91 26.96 15.84 -19.97
CA LYS A 91 26.56 14.54 -19.41
C LYS A 91 25.52 14.71 -18.30
N GLU A 92 25.74 15.64 -17.38
CA GLU A 92 24.81 16.00 -16.31
C GLU A 92 23.50 16.57 -16.87
N ARG A 93 23.53 17.38 -17.94
CA ARG A 93 22.31 17.88 -18.60
C ARG A 93 21.45 16.76 -19.19
N LEU A 94 22.06 15.80 -19.88
CA LEU A 94 21.34 14.64 -20.42
C LEU A 94 20.70 13.81 -19.31
N VAL A 95 21.43 13.63 -18.21
CA VAL A 95 20.95 12.88 -17.05
C VAL A 95 19.86 13.65 -16.30
N TYR A 96 19.98 14.97 -16.20
CA TYR A 96 18.99 15.84 -15.58
C TYR A 96 17.65 15.77 -16.32
N GLY A 97 17.67 15.75 -17.66
CA GLY A 97 16.45 15.52 -18.45
C GLY A 97 15.73 14.21 -18.06
N LYS A 98 16.49 13.11 -17.91
CA LYS A 98 15.93 11.83 -17.44
C LYS A 98 15.40 11.90 -16.00
N LEU A 99 16.04 12.67 -15.12
CA LEU A 99 15.53 12.88 -13.75
C LEU A 99 14.19 13.61 -13.76
N LEU A 100 14.04 14.62 -14.62
CA LEU A 100 12.75 15.31 -14.78
C LEU A 100 11.66 14.38 -15.34
N ASP A 101 12.00 13.49 -16.28
CA ASP A 101 11.07 12.46 -16.75
C ASP A 101 10.62 11.52 -15.62
N TYR A 102 11.52 11.16 -14.69
CA TYR A 102 11.15 10.37 -13.51
C TYR A 102 10.27 11.16 -12.55
N VAL A 103 10.50 12.46 -12.35
CA VAL A 103 9.66 13.33 -11.53
C VAL A 103 8.24 13.41 -12.09
N ASP A 104 8.10 13.62 -13.40
CA ASP A 104 6.80 13.63 -14.08
C ASP A 104 6.04 12.31 -13.87
N ARG A 105 6.73 11.18 -14.06
CA ARG A 105 6.17 9.84 -13.79
C ARG A 105 5.75 9.66 -12.34
N LEU A 106 6.56 10.15 -11.38
CA LEU A 106 6.21 10.09 -9.95
C LEU A 106 4.95 10.89 -9.65
N GLN A 107 4.80 12.10 -10.20
CA GLN A 107 3.61 12.93 -10.01
C GLN A 107 2.34 12.24 -10.55
N HIS A 108 2.40 11.74 -11.78
CA HIS A 108 1.28 11.01 -12.38
C HIS A 108 0.92 9.74 -11.59
N ASN A 109 1.93 8.98 -11.18
CA ASN A 109 1.73 7.76 -10.41
C ASN A 109 1.16 8.04 -9.02
N ARG A 110 1.59 9.13 -8.37
CA ARG A 110 1.07 9.58 -7.07
C ARG A 110 -0.43 9.87 -7.14
N ILE A 111 -0.88 10.64 -8.14
CA ILE A 111 -2.31 10.93 -8.34
C ILE A 111 -3.11 9.64 -8.55
N ARG A 112 -2.54 8.69 -9.31
CA ARG A 112 -3.15 7.37 -9.51
C ARG A 112 -3.28 6.59 -8.20
N ILE A 113 -2.25 6.57 -7.35
CA ILE A 113 -2.28 5.93 -6.02
C ILE A 113 -3.38 6.55 -5.16
N ILE A 114 -3.46 7.88 -5.09
CA ILE A 114 -4.50 8.60 -4.33
C ILE A 114 -5.90 8.19 -4.81
N ALA A 115 -6.13 8.21 -6.13
CA ALA A 115 -7.42 7.87 -6.71
C ALA A 115 -7.83 6.42 -6.40
N LEU A 116 -6.90 5.47 -6.52
CA LEU A 116 -7.13 4.05 -6.24
C LEU A 116 -7.36 3.79 -4.75
N ALA A 117 -6.60 4.45 -3.87
CA ALA A 117 -6.73 4.28 -2.42
C ALA A 117 -8.04 4.85 -1.87
N LYS A 118 -8.55 5.95 -2.47
CA LYS A 118 -9.84 6.56 -2.11
C LYS A 118 -11.05 5.88 -2.73
N SER A 119 -10.88 5.19 -3.87
CA SER A 119 -11.95 4.48 -4.56
C SER A 119 -12.43 3.27 -3.75
N LYS A 120 -13.40 3.44 -2.85
CA LYS A 120 -13.98 2.39 -2.00
C LYS A 120 -15.44 2.15 -2.37
N LEU A 121 -15.96 0.97 -2.03
CA LEU A 121 -17.40 0.69 -2.14
C LEU A 121 -18.20 1.70 -1.33
N LEU A 122 -19.22 2.26 -1.96
CA LEU A 122 -20.13 3.20 -1.34
C LEU A 122 -21.08 2.47 -0.39
N PHE A 123 -21.64 3.22 0.56
CA PHE A 123 -22.52 2.66 1.59
C PHE A 123 -23.71 1.87 1.01
N TYR A 124 -24.32 2.37 -0.08
CA TYR A 124 -25.44 1.71 -0.72
C TYR A 124 -25.05 0.40 -1.43
N GLU A 125 -23.81 0.28 -1.91
CA GLU A 125 -23.31 -0.96 -2.51
C GLU A 125 -23.16 -2.04 -1.43
N TRP A 126 -22.60 -1.65 -0.28
CA TRP A 126 -22.56 -2.50 0.92
C TRP A 126 -23.95 -2.92 1.38
N ALA A 127 -24.89 -1.97 1.47
CA ALA A 127 -26.27 -2.27 1.85
C ALA A 127 -26.91 -3.26 0.88
N THR A 128 -26.67 -3.13 -0.44
CA THR A 128 -27.19 -4.04 -1.46
C THR A 128 -26.62 -5.46 -1.28
N ILE A 129 -25.31 -5.59 -1.10
CA ILE A 129 -24.64 -6.88 -0.90
C ILE A 129 -25.17 -7.57 0.37
N LEU A 130 -25.25 -6.84 1.48
CA LEU A 130 -25.73 -7.37 2.76
C LEU A 130 -27.21 -7.76 2.71
N THR A 131 -28.04 -6.97 2.02
CA THR A 131 -29.46 -7.29 1.84
C THR A 131 -29.63 -8.56 1.02
N LEU A 132 -28.90 -8.72 -0.10
CA LEU A 132 -28.95 -9.95 -0.88
C LEU A 132 -28.44 -11.17 -0.09
N ALA A 133 -27.39 -10.98 0.71
CA ALA A 133 -26.87 -12.05 1.57
C ALA A 133 -27.92 -12.48 2.61
N ALA A 134 -28.59 -11.52 3.25
CA ALA A 134 -29.65 -11.80 4.22
C ALA A 134 -30.83 -12.55 3.59
N ILE A 135 -31.26 -12.15 2.38
CA ILE A 135 -32.32 -12.85 1.64
C ILE A 135 -31.91 -14.30 1.34
N ILE A 136 -30.67 -14.54 0.92
CA ILE A 136 -30.19 -15.89 0.60
C ILE A 136 -30.08 -16.75 1.86
N LEU A 137 -29.53 -16.22 2.94
CA LEU A 137 -29.47 -16.93 4.21
C LEU A 137 -30.88 -17.28 4.69
N PHE A 138 -31.83 -16.34 4.59
CA PHE A 138 -33.23 -16.61 4.90
C PHE A 138 -33.81 -17.73 4.03
N CYS A 139 -33.59 -17.70 2.71
CA CYS A 139 -34.04 -18.77 1.81
C CYS A 139 -33.42 -20.13 2.15
N ILE A 140 -32.12 -20.17 2.47
CA ILE A 140 -31.42 -21.40 2.85
C ILE A 140 -32.05 -22.01 4.10
N PHE A 141 -32.29 -21.20 5.14
CA PHE A 141 -32.91 -21.70 6.37
C PHE A 141 -34.39 -22.02 6.23
N ALA A 142 -35.14 -21.27 5.40
CA ALA A 142 -36.56 -21.52 5.15
C ALA A 142 -36.82 -22.79 4.34
N LEU A 143 -35.89 -23.17 3.45
CA LEU A 143 -35.96 -24.41 2.66
C LEU A 143 -35.43 -25.64 3.41
N ASN A 144 -34.93 -25.46 4.64
CA ASN A 144 -34.41 -26.56 5.43
C ASN A 144 -35.57 -27.41 5.98
N ASP A 145 -35.68 -28.64 5.48
CA ASP A 145 -36.70 -29.63 5.86
C ASP A 145 -36.33 -30.43 7.12
N GLY A 146 -35.17 -30.15 7.72
CA GLY A 146 -34.65 -30.84 8.90
C GLY A 146 -33.96 -32.17 8.59
N SER A 147 -33.87 -32.58 7.31
CA SER A 147 -33.08 -33.73 6.92
C SER A 147 -31.58 -33.48 7.15
N LEU A 148 -30.82 -34.52 7.49
CA LEU A 148 -29.36 -34.40 7.68
C LEU A 148 -28.67 -33.80 6.45
N VAL A 149 -29.11 -34.18 5.24
CA VAL A 149 -28.58 -33.64 3.99
C VAL A 149 -28.86 -32.14 3.88
N SER A 150 -30.10 -31.71 4.15
CA SER A 150 -30.48 -30.30 4.08
C SER A 150 -29.76 -29.44 5.12
N ILE A 151 -29.56 -29.97 6.33
CA ILE A 151 -28.76 -29.31 7.38
C ILE A 151 -27.32 -29.10 6.91
N ILE A 152 -26.66 -30.15 6.40
CA ILE A 152 -25.27 -30.05 5.93
C ILE A 152 -25.15 -29.05 4.78
N VAL A 153 -26.04 -29.13 3.78
CA VAL A 153 -26.04 -28.20 2.63
C VAL A 153 -26.26 -26.76 3.10
N SER A 154 -27.19 -26.54 4.03
CA SER A 154 -27.49 -25.21 4.57
C SER A 154 -26.29 -24.59 5.28
N VAL A 155 -25.57 -25.38 6.10
CA VAL A 155 -24.35 -24.93 6.79
C VAL A 155 -23.26 -24.58 5.78
N LEU A 156 -23.03 -25.43 4.78
CA LEU A 156 -22.00 -25.19 3.76
C LEU A 156 -22.28 -23.92 2.94
N LEU A 157 -23.52 -23.74 2.48
CA LEU A 157 -23.92 -22.57 1.70
C LEU A 157 -23.87 -21.28 2.53
N SER A 158 -24.29 -21.33 3.79
CA SER A 158 -24.23 -20.18 4.70
C SER A 158 -22.78 -19.78 4.98
N THR A 159 -21.92 -20.76 5.26
CA THR A 159 -20.48 -20.53 5.50
C THR A 159 -19.82 -19.92 4.27
N SER A 160 -20.09 -20.47 3.08
CA SER A 160 -19.57 -19.94 1.82
C SER A 160 -20.02 -18.49 1.56
N THR A 161 -21.30 -18.18 1.82
CA THR A 161 -21.85 -16.82 1.69
C THR A 161 -21.12 -15.83 2.60
N ILE A 162 -20.91 -16.18 3.87
CA ILE A 162 -20.19 -15.35 4.83
C ILE A 162 -18.72 -15.18 4.41
N MET A 163 -18.07 -16.27 3.98
CA MET A 163 -16.68 -16.22 3.52
C MET A 163 -16.48 -15.28 2.33
N LEU A 164 -17.40 -15.28 1.36
CA LEU A 164 -17.33 -14.36 0.22
C LEU A 164 -17.42 -12.89 0.66
N ILE A 165 -18.27 -12.59 1.64
CA ILE A 165 -18.39 -11.23 2.21
C ILE A 165 -17.11 -10.83 2.93
N LEU A 166 -16.51 -11.73 3.70
CA LEU A 166 -15.24 -11.49 4.40
C LEU A 166 -14.09 -11.24 3.41
N ILE A 167 -13.99 -12.03 2.34
CA ILE A 167 -13.01 -11.83 1.27
C ILE A 167 -13.21 -10.45 0.63
N LEU A 168 -14.45 -10.10 0.27
CA LEU A 168 -14.74 -8.80 -0.31
C LEU A 168 -14.36 -7.66 0.65
N ARG A 169 -14.70 -7.78 1.94
CA ARG A 169 -14.34 -6.82 2.97
C ARG A 169 -12.82 -6.61 3.00
N ASP A 170 -12.05 -7.68 3.05
CA ASP A 170 -10.59 -7.60 3.17
C ASP A 170 -9.95 -7.01 1.89
N LEU A 171 -10.51 -7.29 0.71
CA LEU A 171 -10.11 -6.64 -0.55
C LEU A 171 -10.45 -5.14 -0.56
N VAL A 172 -11.63 -4.75 -0.06
CA VAL A 172 -12.10 -3.36 -0.03
C VAL A 172 -11.25 -2.52 0.91
N PHE A 173 -10.90 -3.06 2.08
CA PHE A 173 -10.03 -2.41 3.06
C PHE A 173 -8.55 -2.55 2.77
N LEU A 174 -8.16 -3.09 1.61
CA LEU A 174 -6.78 -3.22 1.15
C LEU A 174 -5.90 -4.09 2.07
N ARG A 175 -6.52 -4.97 2.88
CA ARG A 175 -5.82 -5.84 3.83
C ARG A 175 -5.33 -7.15 3.21
N TRP A 176 -5.77 -7.43 2.00
CA TRP A 176 -5.56 -8.72 1.36
C TRP A 176 -4.11 -8.93 0.93
N LYS A 177 -3.36 -9.79 1.63
CA LYS A 177 -1.95 -10.14 1.34
C LYS A 177 -0.92 -9.01 1.50
N GLU A 178 -1.20 -7.92 2.24
CA GLU A 178 -0.34 -6.70 2.33
C GLU A 178 1.18 -6.98 2.35
N GLN A 179 1.58 -8.06 3.04
CA GLN A 179 2.95 -8.59 3.09
C GLN A 179 3.69 -8.68 1.75
N MET A 180 3.02 -9.13 0.69
CA MET A 180 3.65 -9.45 -0.59
C MET A 180 3.75 -8.26 -1.55
N TRP A 181 2.92 -7.23 -1.39
CA TRP A 181 2.81 -6.15 -2.38
C TRP A 181 3.13 -4.78 -1.81
N ILE A 182 3.09 -4.60 -0.48
CA ILE A 182 3.52 -3.36 0.16
C ILE A 182 4.88 -3.60 0.82
N TRP A 183 4.96 -4.56 1.75
CA TRP A 183 6.09 -4.66 2.64
C TRP A 183 7.36 -5.20 1.98
N SER A 184 7.26 -6.23 1.13
CA SER A 184 8.43 -6.76 0.42
C SER A 184 9.04 -5.75 -0.56
N CYS A 185 8.22 -5.01 -1.30
CA CYS A 185 8.70 -4.03 -2.28
C CYS A 185 9.36 -2.85 -1.58
N LEU A 186 8.75 -2.30 -0.52
CA LEU A 186 9.38 -1.27 0.32
C LEU A 186 10.71 -1.75 0.92
N THR A 187 10.79 -3.02 1.34
CA THR A 187 12.06 -3.60 1.83
C THR A 187 13.16 -3.53 0.78
N GLU A 188 12.84 -3.93 -0.45
CA GLU A 188 13.78 -3.91 -1.58
C GLU A 188 14.16 -2.48 -1.95
N THR A 189 13.23 -1.53 -1.88
CA THR A 189 13.48 -0.10 -2.08
C THR A 189 14.47 0.44 -1.05
N PHE A 190 14.23 0.23 0.25
CA PHE A 190 15.18 0.65 1.29
C PHE A 190 16.56 0.03 1.09
N GLN A 191 16.62 -1.27 0.79
CA GLN A 191 17.89 -1.95 0.51
C GLN A 191 18.58 -1.40 -0.74
N GLY A 192 17.83 -1.10 -1.79
CA GLY A 192 18.33 -0.48 -3.03
C GLY A 192 18.90 0.92 -2.83
N LEU A 193 18.45 1.63 -1.80
CA LEU A 193 18.98 2.93 -1.35
C LEU A 193 20.15 2.79 -0.36
N GLY A 194 20.49 1.56 0.07
CA GLY A 194 21.47 1.31 1.12
C GLY A 194 21.00 1.69 2.52
N LEU A 195 19.69 1.66 2.77
CA LEU A 195 19.04 2.00 4.02
C LEU A 195 18.49 0.75 4.72
N SER A 196 18.37 0.83 6.04
CA SER A 196 17.70 -0.21 6.83
C SER A 196 16.18 -0.14 6.60
N PRO A 197 15.49 -1.27 6.33
CA PRO A 197 14.05 -1.28 6.15
C PRO A 197 13.31 -0.67 7.34
N TYR A 198 12.22 0.04 7.08
CA TYR A 198 11.43 0.76 8.09
C TYR A 198 10.03 0.14 8.22
N TYR A 199 9.61 -0.21 9.44
CA TYR A 199 8.32 -0.83 9.69
C TYR A 199 7.62 -0.31 10.95
N PRO A 200 6.29 -0.14 10.94
CA PRO A 200 5.49 0.03 12.14
C PRO A 200 5.57 -1.20 13.04
N GLN A 201 5.78 -0.99 14.34
CA GLN A 201 5.77 -2.05 15.33
C GLN A 201 4.42 -2.77 15.35
N SER A 202 3.31 -2.04 15.18
CA SER A 202 1.96 -2.62 15.05
C SER A 202 1.84 -3.58 13.87
N ALA A 203 2.49 -3.29 12.73
CA ALA A 203 2.48 -4.18 11.57
C ALA A 203 3.27 -5.47 11.80
N VAL A 204 4.31 -5.42 12.63
CA VAL A 204 5.08 -6.60 13.04
C VAL A 204 4.31 -7.42 14.08
N ASP A 205 3.74 -6.77 15.10
CA ASP A 205 3.00 -7.44 16.18
C ASP A 205 1.71 -8.11 15.67
N GLU A 206 1.04 -7.50 14.69
CA GLU A 206 -0.14 -8.05 14.02
C GLU A 206 0.19 -9.14 12.97
N GLY A 207 1.48 -9.46 12.77
CA GLY A 207 1.93 -10.46 11.81
C GLY A 207 1.76 -10.06 10.33
N ARG A 208 1.54 -8.77 10.05
CA ARG A 208 1.44 -8.23 8.67
C ARG A 208 2.79 -8.16 7.97
N VAL A 209 3.89 -8.14 8.74
CA VAL A 209 5.27 -8.16 8.26
C VAL A 209 6.02 -9.31 8.90
N THR A 210 6.70 -10.13 8.09
CA THR A 210 7.68 -11.11 8.59
C THR A 210 9.08 -10.55 8.45
N LEU A 211 9.77 -10.34 9.58
CA LEU A 211 11.14 -9.86 9.59
C LEU A 211 12.10 -10.98 9.14
N LYS A 212 12.99 -10.67 8.19
CA LYS A 212 14.07 -11.58 7.78
C LYS A 212 15.15 -11.61 8.86
N LYS A 213 15.48 -12.80 9.37
CA LYS A 213 16.52 -12.99 10.38
C LYS A 213 17.87 -12.46 9.91
N GLY A 214 18.59 -11.76 10.79
CA GLY A 214 19.93 -11.23 10.57
C GLY A 214 20.00 -9.83 9.97
N VAL A 215 18.87 -9.23 9.59
CA VAL A 215 18.81 -7.88 9.01
C VAL A 215 18.50 -6.84 10.10
N THR A 216 19.23 -5.73 10.10
CA THR A 216 18.89 -4.58 10.96
C THR A 216 17.68 -3.86 10.37
N VAL A 217 16.63 -3.67 11.17
CA VAL A 217 15.39 -3.02 10.79
C VAL A 217 15.11 -1.84 11.72
N ARG A 218 14.52 -0.78 11.17
CA ARG A 218 14.03 0.38 11.91
C ARG A 218 12.57 0.13 12.28
N LEU A 219 12.30 -0.12 13.56
CA LEU A 219 10.94 -0.29 14.07
C LEU A 219 10.44 1.02 14.65
N VAL A 220 9.27 1.46 14.19
CA VAL A 220 8.62 2.65 14.71
C VAL A 220 7.45 2.29 15.62
N SER A 221 7.41 2.91 16.79
CA SER A 221 6.25 2.88 17.68
C SER A 221 5.56 4.24 17.69
N TYR A 222 4.22 4.25 17.65
CA TYR A 222 3.38 5.44 17.76
C TYR A 222 2.63 5.41 19.11
N PRO A 223 3.11 6.14 20.13
CA PRO A 223 2.42 6.17 21.43
C PRO A 223 1.11 6.93 21.40
N ASN A 224 1.01 7.95 20.54
CA ASN A 224 -0.19 8.77 20.37
C ASN A 224 -1.12 8.16 19.32
N ARG A 225 -2.40 8.51 19.37
CA ARG A 225 -3.36 8.09 18.35
C ARG A 225 -3.11 8.86 17.06
N TYR A 226 -3.18 8.15 15.94
CA TYR A 226 -3.17 8.75 14.60
C TYR A 226 -4.21 9.87 14.49
N PRO A 227 -3.89 11.04 13.88
CA PRO A 227 -2.69 11.35 13.11
C PRO A 227 -1.55 12.05 13.88
N ASP A 228 -1.52 12.00 15.22
CA ASP A 228 -0.46 12.67 16.00
C ASP A 228 0.82 11.82 16.08
N PHE A 229 1.91 12.33 15.47
CA PHE A 229 3.23 11.69 15.46
C PHE A 229 4.26 12.34 16.40
N SER A 230 3.85 13.27 17.27
CA SER A 230 4.77 14.07 18.11
C SER A 230 5.68 13.23 19.01
N ASN A 231 5.21 12.06 19.45
CA ASN A 231 5.95 11.13 20.30
C ASN A 231 6.49 9.90 19.55
N LYS A 232 6.63 9.98 18.21
CA LYS A 232 7.18 8.90 17.37
C LYS A 232 8.55 8.45 17.89
N ARG A 233 8.71 7.15 18.15
CA ARG A 233 10.00 6.56 18.56
C ARG A 233 10.45 5.54 17.52
N ILE A 234 11.68 5.69 17.04
CA ILE A 234 12.31 4.76 16.11
C ILE A 234 13.40 3.99 16.87
N ILE A 235 13.33 2.67 16.83
CA ILE A 235 14.29 1.76 17.47
C ILE A 235 14.90 0.90 16.38
N GLU A 236 16.23 0.90 16.27
CA GLU A 236 16.93 -0.07 15.43
C GLU A 236 17.01 -1.42 16.14
N LYS A 237 16.46 -2.46 15.51
CA LYS A 237 16.46 -3.82 16.03
C LYS A 237 17.06 -4.75 14.99
N LYS A 238 17.94 -5.65 15.42
CA LYS A 238 18.38 -6.76 14.60
C LYS A 238 17.33 -7.87 14.68
N ALA A 239 16.74 -8.22 13.55
CA ALA A 239 15.72 -9.27 13.44
C ALA A 239 16.30 -10.68 13.51
#